data_AF-A0A7W0ZD08-F1
#
_entry.id   AF-A0A7W0ZD08-F1
#
_cell.length_a   1.000
_cell.length_b   1.000
_cell.length_c   1.000
_cell.angle_alpha   90.00
_cell.angle_beta   90.00
_cell.angle_gamma   90.00
#
_symmetry.space_group_name_H-M   'P 1'
#
loop_
_entity.id
_entity.type
_entity.pdbx_description
1 polymer ?
#
loop_
_entity_poly.entity_id
_entity_poly.type
_entity_poly.pdbx_seq_one_letter_code
_entity_poly.pdbx_strand_id
1 'polypeptide(L)'
;MDRVVIEDMIPALEQEPGFQGGMNLVNGDDGNGMMIMPWETREQAEQPLSDYGPAFLQSLAKFAAISSGDRAPILVWEVNAKV
;
A
#
# COMPACT_ATOMS: atom_id res chain seq x y z
N MET A 1 2.93 -6.28 11.10
CA MET A 1 2.63 -5.74 9.77
C MET A 1 1.34 -4.91 9.81
N ASP A 2 0.23 -5.51 10.23
CA ASP A 2 -1.10 -4.88 10.27
C ASP A 2 -1.16 -3.54 11.00
N ARG A 3 -0.47 -3.45 12.15
CA ARG A 3 -0.45 -2.21 12.95
C ARG A 3 0.16 -1.03 12.18
N VAL A 4 1.26 -1.22 11.45
CA VAL A 4 1.89 -0.15 10.65
C VAL A 4 1.02 0.22 9.45
N VAL A 5 0.32 -0.73 8.87
CA VAL A 5 -0.63 -0.46 7.80
C VAL A 5 -1.80 0.40 8.29
N ILE A 6 -2.43 0.00 9.40
CA ILE A 6 -3.63 0.65 9.94
C ILE A 6 -3.32 1.98 10.62
N GLU A 7 -2.25 2.05 11.42
CA GLU A 7 -1.96 3.22 12.25
C GLU A 7 -1.09 4.26 11.54
N ASP A 8 -0.24 3.86 10.58
CA ASP A 8 0.71 4.77 9.94
C ASP A 8 0.41 4.98 8.44
N MET A 9 0.17 3.90 7.68
CA MET A 9 0.18 3.98 6.22
C MET A 9 -1.16 4.44 5.64
N ILE A 10 -2.29 3.90 6.10
CA ILE A 10 -3.63 4.34 5.66
C ILE A 10 -3.87 5.83 6.01
N PRO A 11 -3.60 6.32 7.23
CA PRO A 11 -3.79 7.73 7.56
C PRO A 11 -2.87 8.68 6.78
N ALA A 12 -1.70 8.20 6.34
CA ALA A 12 -0.83 8.98 5.46
C ALA A 12 -1.39 9.03 4.02
N LEU A 13 -1.92 7.93 3.51
CA LEU A 13 -2.55 7.87 2.19
C LEU A 13 -3.87 8.65 2.11
N GLU A 14 -4.63 8.75 3.20
CA GLU A 14 -5.83 9.61 3.28
C GLU A 14 -5.54 11.10 3.04
N GLN A 15 -4.28 11.52 3.14
CA GLN A 15 -3.85 12.88 2.86
C GLN A 15 -3.46 13.09 1.38
N GLU A 16 -3.31 12.00 0.61
CA GLU A 16 -2.95 12.07 -0.81
C GLU A 16 -4.17 12.40 -1.68
N PRO A 17 -4.06 13.34 -2.64
CA PRO A 17 -5.16 13.68 -3.53
C PRO A 17 -5.68 12.47 -4.32
N GLY A 18 -6.98 12.20 -4.19
CA GLY A 18 -7.67 11.16 -4.96
C GLY A 18 -7.53 9.74 -4.40
N PHE A 19 -6.90 9.54 -3.24
CA PHE A 19 -6.92 8.24 -2.56
C PHE A 19 -8.35 7.84 -2.17
N GLN A 20 -8.77 6.60 -2.50
CA GLN A 20 -10.13 6.11 -2.27
C GLN A 20 -10.21 4.97 -1.24
N GLY A 21 -9.08 4.64 -0.59
CA GLY A 21 -9.00 3.59 0.43
C GLY A 21 -7.89 2.59 0.15
N GLY A 22 -7.70 1.67 1.09
CA GLY A 22 -6.66 0.65 1.00
C GLY A 22 -7.16 -0.69 1.54
N MET A 23 -6.91 -1.76 0.79
CA MET A 23 -7.14 -3.12 1.23
C MET A 23 -5.80 -3.84 1.34
N ASN A 24 -5.46 -4.29 2.54
CA ASN A 24 -4.27 -5.09 2.79
C ASN A 24 -4.65 -6.57 2.89
N LEU A 25 -4.11 -7.39 1.99
CA LEU A 25 -4.26 -8.83 1.97
C LEU A 25 -2.97 -9.44 2.53
N VAL A 26 -3.06 -10.18 3.62
CA VAL A 26 -1.91 -10.82 4.27
C VAL A 26 -2.12 -12.33 4.27
N ASN A 27 -1.10 -13.06 3.85
CA ASN A 27 -1.00 -14.50 4.06
C ASN A 27 -0.49 -14.76 5.48
N GLY A 28 -1.31 -15.42 6.31
CA GLY A 28 -0.98 -15.70 7.70
C GLY A 28 0.13 -16.74 7.89
N ASP A 29 0.42 -17.55 6.88
CA ASP A 29 1.37 -18.66 6.98
C ASP A 29 2.82 -18.22 6.75
N ASP A 30 3.04 -17.29 5.81
CA ASP A 30 4.38 -16.82 5.41
C ASP A 30 4.58 -15.31 5.65
N GLY A 31 3.54 -14.59 6.07
CA GLY A 31 3.59 -13.15 6.31
C GLY A 31 3.66 -12.30 5.04
N ASN A 32 3.48 -12.89 3.86
CA ASN A 32 3.44 -12.15 2.61
C ASN A 32 2.20 -11.25 2.56
N GLY A 33 2.38 -10.04 2.04
CA GLY A 33 1.31 -9.04 1.99
C GLY A 33 1.23 -8.33 0.65
N MET A 34 0.01 -8.18 0.13
CA MET A 34 -0.33 -7.35 -1.01
C MET A 34 -1.30 -6.26 -0.57
N MET A 35 -0.99 -5.02 -0.92
CA MET A 35 -1.93 -3.91 -0.73
C MET A 35 -2.52 -3.47 -2.06
N ILE A 36 -3.83 -3.29 -2.08
CA ILE A 36 -4.58 -2.72 -3.20
C ILE A 36 -5.06 -1.33 -2.77
N MET A 37 -4.75 -0.31 -3.58
CA MET A 37 -5.10 1.09 -3.30
C MET A 37 -5.88 1.65 -4.50
N PRO A 38 -7.21 1.76 -4.42
CA PRO A 38 -7.98 2.52 -5.40
C PRO A 38 -7.65 4.01 -5.35
N TRP A 39 -7.58 4.60 -6.55
CA TRP A 39 -7.40 6.04 -6.77
C TRP A 39 -8.52 6.56 -7.67
N GLU A 40 -8.81 7.85 -7.57
CA GLU A 40 -9.83 8.52 -8.37
C GLU A 40 -9.45 8.56 -9.86
N THR A 41 -8.17 8.77 -10.17
CA THR A 41 -7.67 8.76 -11.55
C THR A 41 -6.46 7.84 -11.75
N ARG A 42 -6.23 7.45 -13.00
CA ARG A 42 -5.05 6.66 -13.39
C ARG A 42 -3.76 7.42 -13.12
N GLU A 43 -3.73 8.71 -13.40
CA GLU A 43 -2.55 9.56 -13.24
C GLU A 43 -2.11 9.60 -11.77
N GLN A 44 -3.05 9.63 -10.83
CA GLN A 44 -2.76 9.54 -9.40
C GLN A 44 -2.21 8.16 -9.02
N ALA A 45 -2.80 7.08 -9.56
CA ALA A 45 -2.32 5.72 -9.31
C ALA A 45 -0.91 5.45 -9.89
N GLU A 46 -0.56 6.11 -11.00
CA GLU A 46 0.73 5.96 -11.70
C GLU A 46 1.78 6.98 -11.23
N GLN A 47 1.46 7.81 -10.24
CA GLN A 47 2.36 8.82 -9.72
C GLN A 47 3.66 8.19 -9.19
N PRO A 48 4.85 8.76 -9.51
CA PRO A 48 6.12 8.31 -8.95
C PRO A 48 6.13 8.41 -7.42
N LEU A 49 6.79 7.45 -6.75
CA LEU A 49 6.94 7.47 -5.28
C LEU A 49 7.54 8.79 -4.77
N SER A 50 8.45 9.43 -5.52
CA SER A 50 9.06 10.71 -5.15
C SER A 50 8.08 11.85 -4.95
N ASP A 51 6.88 11.74 -5.51
CA ASP A 51 5.93 12.83 -5.58
C ASP A 51 4.86 12.71 -4.47
N TYR A 52 4.89 11.62 -3.70
CA TYR A 52 4.05 11.43 -2.53
C TYR A 52 4.51 12.26 -1.33
N GLY A 53 3.59 12.55 -0.43
CA GLY A 53 3.85 13.27 0.80
C GLY A 53 4.88 12.57 1.70
N PRO A 54 5.65 13.36 2.48
CA PRO A 54 6.69 12.83 3.35
C PRO A 54 6.15 11.87 4.43
N ALA A 55 4.89 12.04 4.85
CA ALA A 55 4.23 11.14 5.78
C ALA A 55 4.10 9.72 5.20
N PHE A 56 3.65 9.60 3.95
CA PHE A 56 3.51 8.31 3.29
C PHE A 56 4.87 7.64 3.08
N LEU A 57 5.88 8.39 2.65
CA LEU A 57 7.23 7.87 2.45
C LEU A 57 7.86 7.35 3.74
N GLN A 58 7.63 8.02 4.87
CA GLN A 58 8.08 7.54 6.18
C GLN A 58 7.35 6.25 6.60
N SER A 59 6.03 6.18 6.41
CA SER A 59 5.24 4.98 6.70
C SER A 59 5.66 3.80 5.82
N LEU A 60 5.91 4.04 4.53
CA LEU A 60 6.41 3.04 3.59
C LEU A 60 7.78 2.50 4.00
N ALA A 61 8.69 3.36 4.45
CA ALA A 61 10.01 2.95 4.94
C ALA A 61 9.91 2.07 6.20
N LYS A 62 9.04 2.43 7.17
CA LYS A 62 8.76 1.60 8.35
C LYS A 62 8.21 0.23 7.96
N PHE A 63 7.30 0.20 7.00
CA PHE A 63 6.71 -1.02 6.50
C PHE A 63 7.75 -1.92 5.80
N ALA A 64 8.62 -1.34 4.95
CA ALA A 64 9.70 -2.06 4.28
C ALA A 64 10.72 -2.65 5.28
N ALA A 65 11.02 -1.93 6.37
CA ALA A 65 11.90 -2.42 7.43
C ALA A 65 11.31 -3.63 8.19
N ILE A 66 9.98 -3.74 8.23
CA ILE A 66 9.27 -4.87 8.87
C ILE A 66 9.07 -6.02 7.89
N SER A 67 9.02 -5.75 6.58
CA SER A 67 8.85 -6.76 5.53
C SER A 67 10.16 -7.44 5.11
N SER A 68 11.19 -7.48 5.97
CA SER A 68 12.49 -8.10 5.68
C SER A 68 12.39 -9.63 5.72
N GLY A 69 11.79 -10.19 4.67
CA GLY A 69 11.79 -11.59 4.28
C GLY A 69 11.48 -11.61 2.80
N ASP A 70 12.30 -12.31 2.00
CA ASP A 70 12.34 -12.25 0.53
C ASP A 70 10.95 -12.07 -0.11
N ARG A 71 10.62 -10.83 -0.46
CA ARG A 71 9.38 -10.54 -1.19
C ARG A 71 9.50 -11.21 -2.55
N ALA A 72 8.73 -12.29 -2.74
CA ALA A 72 8.51 -12.86 -4.05
C ALA A 72 8.14 -11.73 -5.04
N PRO A 73 8.59 -11.80 -6.30
CA PRO A 73 8.39 -10.72 -7.26
C PRO A 73 6.92 -10.31 -7.31
N ILE A 74 6.67 -9.02 -7.54
CA ILE A 74 5.34 -8.46 -7.70
C ILE A 74 4.65 -9.22 -8.84
N LEU A 75 3.84 -10.22 -8.48
CA LEU A 75 2.99 -10.93 -9.40
C LEU A 75 1.90 -9.94 -9.87
N VAL A 76 1.49 -10.05 -11.13
CA VAL A 76 0.31 -9.35 -11.63
C VAL A 76 -0.91 -10.18 -11.19
N TRP A 77 -1.83 -9.58 -10.43
CA TRP A 77 -3.06 -10.24 -9.98
C TRP A 77 -4.26 -9.63 -10.70
N GLU A 78 -5.12 -10.46 -11.27
CA GLU A 78 -6.43 -10.02 -11.77
C GLU A 78 -7.42 -9.95 -10.60
N VAL A 79 -7.92 -8.74 -10.33
CA VAL A 79 -8.86 -8.49 -9.22
C VAL A 79 -10.25 -8.22 -9.79
N ASN A 80 -11.24 -8.99 -9.35
CA ASN A 80 -12.65 -8.71 -9.63
C ASN A 80 -13.23 -7.91 -8.46
N ALA A 81 -13.57 -6.63 -8.69
CA ALA A 81 -14.23 -5.78 -7.70
C ALA A 81 -15.67 -5.45 -8.14
N LYS A 82 -16.59 -5.32 -7.19
CA LYS A 82 -17.99 -4.94 -7.41
C LYS A 82 -18.32 -3.72 -6.54
N VAL A 83 -19.04 -2.75 -7.12
CA VAL A 83 -19.58 -1.56 -6.42
C VAL A 83 -20.94 -1.89 -5.80
#